data_AF-A0A377WAR1-F1
#
_entry.id   AF-A0A377WAR1-F1
#
_cell.length_a   1.000
_cell.length_b   1.000
_cell.length_c   1.000
_cell.angle_alpha   90.00
_cell.angle_beta   90.00
_cell.angle_gamma   90.00
#
_symmetry.space_group_name_H-M   'P 1'
#
loop_
_entity.id
_entity.type
_entity.pdbx_description
1 polymer ?
#
loop_
_entity_poly.entity_id
_entity_poly.type
_entity_poly.pdbx_seq_one_letter_code
_entity_poly.pdbx_strand_id
1 'polypeptide(L)'
;MMGHAWLKHREALLAVVIILMIGAIGSRAPSFVSPGNLVEMFNDTAILIILALGQMMVLLTKGIDLSMAANLALTGMIVALLNAHYPGIPVVALLALATLLGLLMGVINGLLVWRLGIPAIVVTLGTMSIYRGIIFLLTDGGWVNSHQMSADFLSLPRSPLLGLPLLSWCAIAALLLVGYFLRYSRTGRALYTAGGNATAAYYTGINAGKNAVRQLLSLRRAGRLLRLSVDLALRRRLCRRRQRF
;
A
#
# COMPACT_ATOMS: atom_id res chain seq x y z
N MET A 1 -14.98 -43.06 -7.87
CA MET A 1 -14.27 -42.21 -8.86
C MET A 1 -14.28 -40.71 -8.44
N MET A 2 -13.82 -40.38 -7.22
CA MET A 2 -13.83 -39.00 -6.67
C MET A 2 -12.40 -38.49 -6.37
N GLY A 3 -11.43 -38.74 -7.25
CA GLY A 3 -10.01 -38.54 -6.92
C GLY A 3 -9.37 -37.19 -7.28
N HIS A 4 -9.92 -36.42 -8.23
CA HIS A 4 -9.16 -35.32 -8.85
C HIS A 4 -9.88 -33.96 -8.88
N ALA A 5 -10.96 -33.79 -8.11
CA ALA A 5 -11.70 -32.52 -8.06
C ALA A 5 -10.83 -31.36 -7.55
N TRP A 6 -9.86 -31.65 -6.67
CA TRP A 6 -8.93 -30.65 -6.14
C TRP A 6 -7.97 -30.07 -7.18
N LEU A 7 -7.56 -30.84 -8.21
CA LEU A 7 -6.70 -30.36 -9.29
C LEU A 7 -7.39 -29.36 -10.24
N LYS A 8 -8.70 -29.16 -10.11
CA LYS A 8 -9.44 -28.13 -10.85
C LYS A 8 -9.26 -26.73 -10.24
N HIS A 9 -8.82 -26.64 -8.99
CA HIS A 9 -8.50 -25.36 -8.35
C HIS A 9 -7.11 -24.90 -8.81
N ARG A 10 -7.01 -23.69 -9.35
CA ARG A 10 -5.76 -23.12 -9.88
C ARG A 10 -4.68 -23.05 -8.80
N GLU A 11 -5.11 -22.86 -7.56
CA GLU A 11 -4.34 -22.77 -6.34
C GLU A 11 -3.67 -24.11 -6.00
N ALA A 12 -4.40 -25.22 -6.18
CA ALA A 12 -3.86 -26.56 -5.96
C ALA A 12 -2.84 -26.93 -7.05
N LEU A 13 -3.09 -26.56 -8.31
CA LEU A 13 -2.13 -26.74 -9.39
C LEU A 13 -0.84 -25.96 -9.12
N LEU A 14 -0.95 -24.69 -8.73
CA LEU A 14 0.21 -23.86 -8.38
C LEU A 14 1.00 -24.45 -7.21
N ALA A 15 0.32 -24.93 -6.16
CA ALA A 15 0.98 -25.58 -5.03
C ALA A 15 1.75 -26.84 -5.46
N VAL A 16 1.17 -27.68 -6.31
CA VAL A 16 1.84 -28.86 -6.86
C VAL A 16 3.08 -28.47 -7.67
N VAL A 17 2.98 -27.47 -8.54
CA VAL A 17 4.12 -26.97 -9.32
C VAL A 17 5.23 -26.46 -8.41
N ILE A 18 4.91 -25.70 -7.36
CA ILE A 18 5.89 -25.19 -6.41
C ILE A 18 6.59 -26.34 -5.67
N ILE A 19 5.84 -27.33 -5.18
CA ILE A 19 6.41 -28.50 -4.49
C ILE A 19 7.33 -29.28 -5.42
N LEU A 20 6.93 -29.50 -6.67
CA LEU A 20 7.76 -30.17 -7.68
C LEU A 20 9.05 -29.38 -7.96
N MET A 21 8.97 -28.05 -8.08
CA MET A 21 10.15 -27.20 -8.25
C MET A 21 11.10 -27.27 -7.06
N ILE A 22 10.57 -27.21 -5.83
CA ILE A 22 11.38 -27.34 -4.61
C ILE A 22 12.08 -28.71 -4.57
N GLY A 23 11.37 -29.79 -4.88
CA GLY A 23 11.96 -31.13 -4.92
C GLY A 23 13.03 -31.29 -6.00
N ALA A 24 12.76 -30.79 -7.21
CA ALA A 24 13.71 -30.85 -8.32
C ALA A 24 14.99 -30.06 -8.02
N ILE A 25 14.86 -28.82 -7.53
CA ILE A 25 16.00 -27.96 -7.21
C ILE A 25 16.74 -28.51 -5.98
N GLY A 26 16.01 -28.93 -4.95
CA GLY A 26 16.59 -29.51 -3.74
C GLY A 26 17.41 -30.78 -4.00
N SER A 27 17.04 -31.58 -5.01
CA SER A 27 17.81 -32.75 -5.42
C SER A 27 19.19 -32.41 -6.01
N ARG A 28 19.33 -31.21 -6.60
CA ARG A 28 20.57 -30.72 -7.24
C ARG A 28 21.38 -29.82 -6.31
N ALA A 29 20.71 -29.06 -5.45
CA ALA A 29 21.31 -28.12 -4.51
C ALA A 29 20.65 -28.27 -3.13
N PRO A 30 21.12 -29.21 -2.28
CA PRO A 30 20.53 -29.45 -0.96
C PRO A 30 20.54 -28.21 -0.05
N SER A 31 21.52 -27.31 -0.22
CA SER A 31 21.61 -26.03 0.50
C SER A 31 20.41 -25.11 0.23
N PHE A 32 19.76 -25.23 -0.93
CA PHE A 32 18.59 -24.43 -1.29
C PHE A 32 17.40 -24.67 -0.35
N VAL A 33 17.19 -25.92 0.08
CA VAL A 33 16.06 -26.30 0.97
C VAL A 33 16.46 -26.25 2.44
N SER A 34 17.67 -25.76 2.76
CA SER A 34 18.08 -25.59 4.14
C SER A 34 17.15 -24.60 4.86
N PRO A 35 16.80 -24.84 6.15
CA PRO A 35 15.91 -23.95 6.89
C PRO A 35 16.39 -22.50 6.91
N GLY A 36 17.70 -22.27 7.02
CA GLY A 36 18.28 -20.92 6.97
C GLY A 36 18.02 -20.21 5.65
N ASN A 37 18.27 -20.89 4.51
CA ASN A 37 18.01 -20.32 3.20
C ASN A 37 16.52 -20.04 2.97
N LEU A 38 15.62 -20.94 3.42
CA LEU A 38 14.17 -20.71 3.30
C LEU A 38 13.70 -19.49 4.10
N VAL A 39 14.28 -19.26 5.28
CA VAL A 39 13.99 -18.09 6.11
C VAL A 39 14.48 -16.80 5.44
N GLU A 40 15.70 -16.80 4.88
CA GLU A 40 16.24 -15.65 4.14
C GLU A 40 15.42 -15.35 2.88
N MET A 41 15.04 -16.38 2.11
CA MET A 41 14.17 -16.24 0.95
C MET A 41 12.80 -15.64 1.32
N PHE A 42 12.23 -16.05 2.46
CA PHE A 42 10.99 -15.47 2.97
C PHE A 42 11.17 -13.99 3.36
N ASN A 43 12.29 -13.66 4.00
CA ASN A 43 12.64 -12.28 4.32
C ASN A 43 12.76 -11.40 3.08
N ASP A 44 13.41 -11.87 2.02
CA ASP A 44 13.55 -11.10 0.78
C ASP A 44 12.19 -10.93 0.06
N THR A 45 11.32 -11.94 0.15
CA THR A 45 9.96 -11.89 -0.41
C THR A 45 9.01 -11.02 0.43
N ALA A 46 9.33 -10.73 1.69
CA ALA A 46 8.48 -9.96 2.61
C ALA A 46 8.12 -8.57 2.06
N ILE A 47 9.06 -7.89 1.39
CA ILE A 47 8.82 -6.60 0.75
C ILE A 47 7.73 -6.73 -0.32
N LEU A 48 7.85 -7.73 -1.20
CA LEU A 48 6.87 -7.98 -2.25
C LEU A 48 5.49 -8.32 -1.70
N ILE A 49 5.40 -9.07 -0.60
CA ILE A 49 4.14 -9.37 0.08
C ILE A 49 3.46 -8.08 0.56
N ILE A 50 4.20 -7.21 1.25
CA ILE A 50 3.65 -5.94 1.75
C ILE A 50 3.17 -5.05 0.58
N LEU A 51 3.96 -4.97 -0.49
CA LEU A 51 3.58 -4.22 -1.68
C LEU A 51 2.33 -4.81 -2.35
N ALA A 52 2.27 -6.13 -2.50
CA ALA A 52 1.14 -6.82 -3.10
C ALA A 52 -0.15 -6.62 -2.29
N LEU A 53 -0.08 -6.61 -0.96
CA LEU A 53 -1.22 -6.30 -0.10
C LEU A 53 -1.71 -4.85 -0.30
N GLY A 54 -0.79 -3.89 -0.43
CA GLY A 54 -1.10 -2.51 -0.78
C GLY A 54 -1.81 -2.42 -2.14
N GLN A 55 -1.23 -3.04 -3.17
CA GLN A 55 -1.80 -3.04 -4.51
C GLN A 55 -3.16 -3.75 -4.58
N MET A 56 -3.36 -4.83 -3.81
CA MET A 56 -4.65 -5.50 -3.71
C MET A 56 -5.75 -4.53 -3.25
N MET A 57 -5.49 -3.70 -2.23
CA MET A 57 -6.47 -2.71 -1.76
C MET A 57 -6.82 -1.68 -2.85
N VAL A 58 -5.86 -1.29 -3.69
CA VAL A 58 -6.09 -0.40 -4.83
C VAL A 58 -6.95 -1.09 -5.89
N LEU A 59 -6.62 -2.34 -6.24
CA LEU A 59 -7.35 -3.14 -7.24
C LEU A 59 -8.80 -3.40 -6.83
N LEU A 60 -9.07 -3.60 -5.52
CA LEU A 60 -10.43 -3.75 -5.02
C LEU A 60 -11.31 -2.53 -5.35
N THR A 61 -10.73 -1.35 -5.54
CA THR A 61 -11.46 -0.14 -5.94
C THR A 61 -11.51 0.11 -7.44
N LYS A 62 -11.09 -0.86 -8.27
CA LYS A 62 -10.90 -0.74 -9.72
C LYS A 62 -9.85 0.31 -10.12
N GLY A 63 -8.98 0.70 -9.19
CA GLY A 63 -7.79 1.50 -9.47
C GLY A 63 -6.61 0.62 -9.88
N ILE A 64 -5.60 1.23 -10.50
CA ILE A 64 -4.29 0.61 -10.71
C ILE A 64 -3.26 1.65 -10.26
N ASP A 65 -2.38 1.26 -9.33
CA ASP A 65 -1.22 2.06 -8.95
C ASP A 65 0.06 1.46 -9.52
N LEU A 66 0.67 2.17 -10.48
CA LEU A 66 1.95 1.81 -11.07
C LEU A 66 3.12 2.54 -10.38
N SER A 67 2.83 3.58 -9.60
CA SER A 67 3.84 4.41 -8.94
C SER A 67 4.39 3.80 -7.65
N MET A 68 3.74 2.78 -7.10
CA MET A 68 4.10 2.18 -5.81
C MET A 68 5.57 1.74 -5.74
N ALA A 69 6.09 1.12 -6.81
CA ALA A 69 7.49 0.71 -6.87
C ALA A 69 8.47 1.90 -6.90
N ALA A 70 8.12 2.97 -7.63
CA ALA A 70 8.92 4.19 -7.67
C ALA A 70 8.85 4.97 -6.34
N ASN A 71 7.71 4.91 -5.64
CA ASN A 71 7.55 5.46 -4.29
C ASN A 71 8.46 4.74 -3.29
N LEU A 72 8.45 3.40 -3.29
CA LEU A 72 9.38 2.60 -2.47
C LEU A 72 10.83 2.96 -2.77
N ALA A 73 11.21 3.06 -4.05
CA ALA A 73 12.56 3.40 -4.45
C ALA A 73 12.96 4.81 -3.98
N LEU A 74 12.09 5.82 -4.14
CA LEU A 74 12.40 7.20 -3.72
C LEU A 74 12.53 7.31 -2.20
N THR A 75 11.58 6.76 -1.47
CA THR A 75 11.60 6.79 0.01
C THR A 75 12.79 6.03 0.57
N GLY A 76 13.10 4.85 0.01
CA GLY A 76 14.30 4.09 0.34
C GLY A 76 15.58 4.88 0.05
N MET A 77 15.63 5.58 -1.08
CA MET A 77 16.81 6.36 -1.48
C MET A 77 17.05 7.57 -0.56
N ILE A 78 15.99 8.31 -0.22
CA ILE A 78 16.09 9.46 0.69
C ILE A 78 16.62 9.01 2.05
N VAL A 79 16.06 7.93 2.61
CA VAL A 79 16.50 7.38 3.90
C VAL A 79 17.92 6.83 3.83
N ALA A 80 18.27 6.15 2.74
CA ALA A 80 19.61 5.65 2.51
C ALA A 80 20.66 6.77 2.50
N LEU A 81 20.39 7.85 1.75
CA LEU A 81 21.27 9.02 1.67
C LEU A 81 21.37 9.73 3.03
N LEU A 82 20.26 9.91 3.74
CA LEU A 82 20.27 10.53 5.06
C LEU A 82 21.09 9.72 6.06
N ASN A 83 20.92 8.40 6.09
CA ASN A 83 21.70 7.52 6.95
C ASN A 83 23.19 7.52 6.60
N ALA A 84 23.53 7.63 5.31
CA ALA A 84 24.92 7.70 4.86
C ALA A 84 25.62 9.00 5.26
N HIS A 85 24.93 10.15 5.15
CA HIS A 85 25.49 11.44 5.52
C HIS A 85 25.43 11.72 7.03
N TYR A 86 24.41 11.21 7.71
CA TYR A 86 24.15 11.46 9.13
C TYR A 86 23.89 10.14 9.87
N PRO A 87 24.95 9.33 10.13
CA PRO A 87 24.81 8.01 10.75
C PRO A 87 24.30 8.05 12.20
N GLY A 88 24.33 9.23 12.86
CA GLY A 88 23.81 9.42 14.21
C GLY A 88 22.29 9.57 14.29
N ILE A 89 21.58 9.65 13.15
CA ILE A 89 20.12 9.71 13.16
C ILE A 89 19.56 8.34 13.61
N PRO A 90 18.68 8.29 14.62
CA PRO A 90 18.12 7.03 15.07
C PRO A 90 17.28 6.39 13.96
N VAL A 91 17.43 5.08 13.78
CA VAL A 91 16.75 4.31 12.71
C VAL A 91 15.22 4.47 12.77
N VAL A 92 14.66 4.61 13.97
CA VAL A 92 13.22 4.86 14.17
C VAL A 92 12.76 6.16 13.50
N ALA A 93 13.58 7.22 13.53
CA ALA A 93 13.25 8.48 12.86
C ALA A 93 13.29 8.34 11.34
N LEU A 94 14.24 7.56 10.81
CA LEU A 94 14.31 7.23 9.39
C LEU A 94 13.08 6.44 8.92
N LEU A 95 12.63 5.46 9.69
CA LEU A 95 11.39 4.71 9.42
C LEU A 95 10.15 5.61 9.45
N ALA A 96 10.06 6.50 10.44
CA ALA A 96 8.98 7.49 10.51
C ALA A 96 8.97 8.41 9.28
N LEU A 97 10.14 8.86 8.83
CA LEU A 97 10.27 9.67 7.63
C LEU A 97 9.85 8.89 6.37
N ALA A 98 10.31 7.64 6.21
CA ALA A 98 9.93 6.79 5.08
C ALA A 98 8.41 6.62 4.97
N THR A 99 7.77 6.31 6.11
CA THR A 99 6.32 6.13 6.17
C THR A 99 5.56 7.42 5.87
N LEU A 100 6.04 8.56 6.36
CA LEU A 100 5.44 9.88 6.11
C LEU A 100 5.52 10.25 4.62
N LEU A 101 6.69 10.09 4.00
CA LEU A 101 6.88 10.37 2.56
C LEU A 101 6.02 9.45 1.70
N GLY A 102 6.03 8.15 2.00
CA GLY A 102 5.20 7.17 1.29
C GLY A 102 3.72 7.47 1.39
N LEU A 103 3.24 7.87 2.58
CA LEU A 103 1.87 8.32 2.80
C LEU A 103 1.57 9.58 1.98
N LEU A 104 2.42 10.60 2.05
CA LEU A 104 2.22 11.86 1.34
C LEU A 104 2.12 11.64 -0.17
N MET A 105 2.98 10.80 -0.74
CA MET A 105 2.97 10.46 -2.17
C MET A 105 1.71 9.69 -2.57
N GLY A 106 1.26 8.73 -1.74
CA GLY A 106 -0.01 8.03 -1.96
C GLY A 106 -1.23 8.96 -1.87
N VAL A 107 -1.19 9.94 -0.96
CA VAL A 107 -2.24 10.94 -0.78
C VAL A 107 -2.32 11.88 -1.98
N ILE A 108 -1.18 12.31 -2.53
CA ILE A 108 -1.14 13.12 -3.74
C ILE A 108 -1.84 12.37 -4.88
N ASN A 109 -1.47 11.11 -5.11
CA ASN A 109 -2.08 10.29 -6.16
C ASN A 109 -3.59 10.11 -5.94
N GLY A 110 -4.00 9.75 -4.73
CA GLY A 110 -5.42 9.60 -4.38
C GLY A 110 -6.21 10.90 -4.54
N LEU A 111 -5.63 12.05 -4.21
CA LEU A 111 -6.26 13.36 -4.33
C LEU A 111 -6.42 13.77 -5.79
N LEU A 112 -5.40 13.55 -6.63
CA LEU A 112 -5.46 13.86 -8.07
C LEU A 112 -6.56 13.04 -8.75
N VAL A 113 -6.63 11.74 -8.48
CA VAL A 113 -7.67 10.86 -9.05
C VAL A 113 -9.06 11.27 -8.56
N TRP A 114 -9.22 11.49 -7.26
CA TRP A 114 -10.54 11.76 -6.68
C TRP A 114 -11.07 13.16 -6.96
N ARG A 115 -10.22 14.19 -6.82
CA ARG A 115 -10.65 15.59 -6.89
C ARG A 115 -10.66 16.13 -8.32
N LEU A 116 -9.69 15.73 -9.13
CA LEU A 116 -9.57 16.19 -10.52
C LEU A 116 -10.21 15.23 -11.52
N GLY A 117 -10.59 14.01 -11.09
CA GLY A 117 -11.23 13.02 -11.96
C GLY A 117 -10.28 12.46 -13.03
N ILE A 118 -8.96 12.60 -12.85
CA ILE A 118 -7.96 12.09 -13.77
C ILE A 118 -7.91 10.56 -13.64
N PRO A 119 -7.87 9.79 -14.74
CA PRO A 119 -7.73 8.34 -14.68
C PRO A 119 -6.49 7.92 -13.86
N ALA A 120 -6.67 6.95 -12.95
CA ALA A 120 -5.63 6.52 -12.00
C ALA A 120 -4.33 6.06 -12.67
N ILE A 121 -4.43 5.38 -13.82
CA ILE A 121 -3.27 4.93 -14.60
C ILE A 121 -2.43 6.12 -15.06
N VAL A 122 -3.06 7.20 -15.54
CA VAL A 122 -2.36 8.40 -16.04
C VAL A 122 -1.63 9.10 -14.89
N VAL A 123 -2.29 9.28 -13.74
CA VAL A 123 -1.68 9.88 -12.55
C VAL A 123 -0.49 9.07 -12.06
N THR A 124 -0.65 7.75 -11.97
CA THR A 124 0.37 6.87 -11.38
C THR A 124 1.54 6.62 -12.33
N LEU A 125 1.33 6.56 -13.65
CA LEU A 125 2.41 6.59 -14.63
C LEU A 125 3.18 7.92 -14.61
N GLY A 126 2.47 9.04 -14.55
CA GLY A 126 3.11 10.37 -14.49
C GLY A 126 3.95 10.54 -13.24
N THR A 127 3.39 10.21 -12.07
CA THR A 127 4.12 10.29 -10.79
C THR A 127 5.25 9.28 -10.69
N MET A 128 5.11 8.08 -11.26
CA MET A 128 6.21 7.12 -11.38
C MET A 128 7.42 7.73 -12.10
N SER A 129 7.19 8.42 -13.22
CA SER A 129 8.26 9.11 -13.96
C SER A 129 8.87 10.26 -13.17
N ILE A 130 8.05 11.05 -12.48
CA ILE A 130 8.53 12.15 -11.62
C ILE A 130 9.41 11.58 -10.49
N TYR A 131 8.95 10.56 -9.78
CA TYR A 131 9.70 9.96 -8.67
C TYR A 131 11.01 9.36 -9.15
N ARG A 132 11.02 8.69 -10.31
CA ARG A 132 12.26 8.20 -10.94
C ARG A 132 13.22 9.34 -11.32
N GLY A 133 12.70 10.45 -11.85
CA GLY A 133 13.50 11.63 -12.14
C GLY A 133 14.11 12.24 -10.88
N ILE A 134 13.36 12.33 -9.79
CA ILE A 134 13.87 12.81 -8.49
C ILE A 134 14.97 11.87 -7.98
N ILE A 135 14.78 10.55 -8.04
CA ILE A 135 15.83 9.59 -7.65
C ILE A 135 17.11 9.86 -8.44
N PHE A 136 17.01 9.99 -9.77
CA PHE A 136 18.16 10.25 -10.63
C PHE A 136 18.89 11.55 -10.26
N LEU A 137 18.15 12.62 -9.98
CA LEU A 137 18.72 13.90 -9.56
C LEU A 137 19.34 13.85 -8.16
N LEU A 138 18.79 13.04 -7.24
CA LEU A 138 19.32 12.89 -5.89
C LEU A 138 20.62 12.06 -5.85
N THR A 139 20.80 11.16 -6.81
CA THR A 139 21.96 10.27 -6.85
C THR A 139 22.99 10.64 -7.92
N ASP A 140 22.75 11.68 -8.71
CA ASP A 140 23.51 12.00 -9.92
C ASP A 140 23.65 10.78 -10.85
N GLY A 141 22.62 9.93 -10.91
CA GLY A 141 22.63 8.66 -11.65
C GLY A 141 23.40 7.52 -10.98
N GLY A 142 23.94 7.73 -9.79
CA GLY A 142 24.67 6.73 -9.00
C GLY A 142 23.80 5.86 -8.09
N TRP A 143 24.47 5.05 -7.27
CA TRP A 143 23.88 4.10 -6.32
C TRP A 143 24.47 4.30 -4.94
N VAL A 144 23.66 4.12 -3.89
CA VAL A 144 24.14 4.06 -2.51
C VAL A 144 24.45 2.62 -2.15
N ASN A 145 25.69 2.36 -1.74
CA ASN A 145 26.15 1.03 -1.37
C ASN A 145 25.93 0.75 0.11
N SER A 146 25.80 -0.53 0.45
CA SER A 146 25.59 -1.01 1.82
C SER A 146 26.70 -0.57 2.79
N HIS A 147 27.95 -0.48 2.33
CA HIS A 147 29.08 -0.05 3.16
C HIS A 147 29.04 1.43 3.57
N GLN A 148 28.20 2.26 2.93
CA GLN A 148 28.08 3.69 3.21
C GLN A 148 27.08 3.97 4.33
N MET A 149 26.38 2.94 4.79
CA MET A 149 25.28 3.03 5.74
C MET A 149 25.69 2.50 7.11
N SER A 150 25.08 3.05 8.16
CA SER A 150 25.23 2.54 9.54
C SER A 150 24.85 1.06 9.67
N ALA A 151 25.59 0.33 10.52
CA ALA A 151 25.36 -1.09 10.80
C ALA A 151 23.97 -1.36 11.40
N ASP A 152 23.47 -0.44 12.22
CA ASP A 152 22.13 -0.54 12.83
C ASP A 152 21.02 -0.48 11.77
N PHE A 153 21.22 0.32 10.72
CA PHE A 153 20.29 0.41 9.60
C PHE A 153 20.28 -0.87 8.75
N LEU A 154 21.46 -1.44 8.49
CA LEU A 154 21.60 -2.68 7.70
C LEU A 154 21.10 -3.93 8.42
N SER A 155 21.32 -3.99 9.73
CA SER A 155 20.99 -5.16 10.53
C SER A 155 19.51 -5.24 10.87
N LEU A 156 18.80 -4.12 10.95
CA LEU A 156 17.39 -4.08 11.36
C LEU A 156 16.49 -5.03 10.56
N PRO A 157 16.47 -5.04 9.21
CA PRO A 157 15.58 -5.91 8.45
C PRO A 157 15.86 -7.41 8.69
N ARG A 158 17.13 -7.75 8.92
CA ARG A 158 17.63 -9.12 9.10
C ARG A 158 17.74 -9.53 10.57
N SER A 159 17.37 -8.65 11.50
CA SER A 159 17.48 -8.90 12.94
C SER A 159 16.61 -10.10 13.31
N PRO A 160 17.17 -11.18 13.88
CA PRO A 160 16.42 -12.39 14.18
C PRO A 160 15.52 -12.17 15.40
N LEU A 161 14.24 -12.47 15.24
CA LEU A 161 13.24 -12.46 16.31
C LEU A 161 12.45 -13.76 16.26
N LEU A 162 12.52 -14.57 17.33
CA LEU A 162 11.79 -15.86 17.43
C LEU A 162 12.01 -16.78 16.21
N GLY A 163 13.24 -16.80 15.65
CA GLY A 163 13.62 -17.66 14.52
C GLY A 163 13.31 -17.10 13.13
N LEU A 164 12.69 -15.91 13.02
CA LEU A 164 12.44 -15.22 11.75
C LEU A 164 12.98 -13.77 11.79
N PRO A 165 13.46 -13.23 10.67
CA PRO A 165 13.85 -11.83 10.57
C PRO A 165 12.71 -10.86 10.88
N LEU A 166 13.04 -9.68 11.39
CA LEU A 166 12.07 -8.64 11.73
C LEU A 166 11.20 -8.24 10.53
N LEU A 167 11.78 -8.15 9.32
CA LEU A 167 11.02 -7.78 8.12
C LEU A 167 9.97 -8.85 7.74
N SER A 168 10.29 -10.14 7.94
CA SER A 168 9.33 -11.23 7.79
C SER A 168 8.14 -11.06 8.75
N TRP A 169 8.40 -10.68 10.01
CA TRP A 169 7.34 -10.36 10.97
C TRP A 169 6.50 -9.15 10.54
N CYS A 170 7.11 -8.11 9.97
CA CYS A 170 6.38 -6.97 9.41
C CYS A 170 5.43 -7.41 8.29
N ALA A 171 5.84 -8.35 7.41
CA ALA A 171 4.96 -8.88 6.36
C ALA A 171 3.81 -9.71 6.94
N ILE A 172 4.07 -10.57 7.92
CA ILE A 172 3.02 -11.34 8.61
C ILE A 172 2.04 -10.39 9.31
N ALA A 173 2.55 -9.39 10.03
CA ALA A 173 1.73 -8.39 10.70
C ALA A 173 0.88 -7.60 9.70
N ALA A 174 1.46 -7.17 8.56
CA ALA A 174 0.73 -6.51 7.49
C ALA A 174 -0.37 -7.40 6.90
N LEU A 175 -0.08 -8.68 6.64
CA LEU A 175 -1.06 -9.65 6.16
C LEU A 175 -2.23 -9.81 7.14
N LEU A 176 -1.94 -10.02 8.42
CA LEU A 176 -2.95 -10.15 9.47
C LEU A 176 -3.78 -8.87 9.61
N LEU A 177 -3.12 -7.70 9.62
CA LEU A 177 -3.78 -6.40 9.78
C LEU A 177 -4.68 -6.09 8.58
N VAL A 178 -4.17 -6.24 7.35
CA VAL A 178 -4.95 -6.01 6.12
C VAL A 178 -6.08 -7.03 6.02
N GLY A 179 -5.81 -8.31 6.28
CA GLY A 179 -6.84 -9.36 6.26
C GLY A 179 -7.94 -9.10 7.30
N TYR A 180 -7.57 -8.73 8.52
CA TYR A 180 -8.52 -8.37 9.57
C TYR A 180 -9.32 -7.11 9.19
N PHE A 181 -8.64 -6.07 8.70
CA PHE A 181 -9.27 -4.83 8.25
C PHE A 181 -10.30 -5.09 7.14
N LEU A 182 -9.94 -5.88 6.14
CA LEU A 182 -10.82 -6.20 5.01
C LEU A 182 -12.02 -7.04 5.42
N ARG A 183 -11.83 -8.02 6.32
CA ARG A 183 -12.90 -8.93 6.77
C ARG A 183 -13.83 -8.29 7.79
N TYR A 184 -13.29 -7.63 8.81
CA TYR A 184 -14.05 -7.22 9.99
C TYR A 184 -14.39 -5.72 10.02
N SER A 185 -13.63 -4.86 9.35
CA SER A 185 -13.94 -3.42 9.36
C SER A 185 -15.10 -3.05 8.41
N ARG A 186 -15.89 -2.05 8.80
CA ARG A 186 -16.96 -1.50 7.94
C ARG A 186 -16.39 -0.94 6.64
N THR A 187 -15.22 -0.32 6.69
CA THR A 187 -14.60 0.28 5.51
C THR A 187 -14.03 -0.78 4.56
N GLY A 188 -13.43 -1.83 5.10
CA GLY A 188 -12.96 -2.99 4.34
C GLY A 188 -14.09 -3.61 3.50
N ARG A 189 -15.23 -3.88 4.12
CA ARG A 189 -16.42 -4.37 3.39
C ARG A 189 -16.94 -3.37 2.35
N ALA A 190 -16.91 -2.07 2.67
CA ALA A 190 -17.32 -1.03 1.73
C ALA A 190 -16.43 -1.00 0.46
N LEU A 191 -15.13 -1.25 0.59
CA LEU A 191 -14.19 -1.35 -0.55
C LEU A 191 -14.60 -2.48 -1.51
N TYR A 192 -14.90 -3.68 -0.99
CA TYR A 192 -15.39 -4.79 -1.81
C TYR A 192 -16.70 -4.48 -2.53
N THR A 193 -17.67 -3.87 -1.84
CA THR A 193 -18.95 -3.51 -2.45
C THR A 193 -18.82 -2.46 -3.55
N ALA A 194 -17.94 -1.47 -3.34
CA ALA A 194 -17.62 -0.45 -4.33
C ALA A 194 -16.93 -1.05 -5.56
N GLY A 195 -16.03 -2.01 -5.35
CA GLY A 195 -15.36 -2.76 -6.41
C GLY A 195 -16.30 -3.60 -7.26
N GLY A 196 -17.18 -4.39 -6.63
CA GLY A 196 -18.12 -5.27 -7.32
C GLY A 196 -19.08 -4.50 -8.22
N ASN A 197 -19.92 -3.65 -7.62
CA ASN A 197 -20.90 -2.86 -8.36
C ASN A 197 -21.06 -1.45 -7.74
N ALA A 198 -20.38 -0.48 -8.35
CA ALA A 198 -20.39 0.91 -7.90
C ALA A 198 -21.81 1.53 -7.90
N THR A 199 -22.66 1.13 -8.85
CA THR A 199 -24.04 1.61 -8.98
C THR A 199 -24.92 1.06 -7.85
N ALA A 200 -24.84 -0.23 -7.55
CA ALA A 200 -25.55 -0.85 -6.43
C ALA A 200 -25.05 -0.32 -5.06
N ALA A 201 -23.74 -0.09 -4.94
CA ALA A 201 -23.14 0.53 -3.77
C ALA A 201 -23.73 1.94 -3.53
N TYR A 202 -23.89 2.74 -4.59
CA TYR A 202 -24.51 4.07 -4.48
C TYR A 202 -25.96 4.01 -3.98
N TYR A 203 -26.78 3.11 -4.52
CA TYR A 203 -28.18 2.95 -4.08
C TYR A 203 -28.33 2.43 -2.65
N THR A 204 -27.36 1.68 -2.15
CA THR A 204 -27.31 1.22 -0.75
C THR A 204 -26.66 2.24 0.21
N GLY A 205 -26.38 3.46 -0.28
CA GLY A 205 -25.80 4.55 0.52
C GLY A 205 -24.29 4.44 0.73
N ILE A 206 -23.62 3.48 0.10
CA ILE A 206 -22.16 3.32 0.12
C ILE A 206 -21.56 4.20 -0.98
N ASN A 207 -21.12 5.39 -0.59
CA ASN A 207 -20.56 6.36 -1.52
C ASN A 207 -19.10 5.98 -1.90
N ALA A 208 -18.96 5.14 -2.93
CA ALA A 208 -17.69 4.60 -3.44
C ALA A 208 -16.62 5.68 -3.67
N GLY A 209 -17.00 6.81 -4.30
CA GLY A 209 -16.08 7.91 -4.56
C GLY A 209 -15.65 8.68 -3.31
N LYS A 210 -16.50 8.81 -2.29
CA LYS A 210 -16.12 9.51 -1.05
C LYS A 210 -15.29 8.63 -0.13
N ASN A 211 -15.48 7.31 -0.10
CA ASN A 211 -14.80 6.47 0.90
C ASN A 211 -13.29 6.27 0.65
N ALA A 212 -12.81 6.37 -0.59
CA ALA A 212 -11.38 6.34 -0.91
C ALA A 212 -10.59 7.54 -0.33
N VAL A 213 -11.19 8.74 -0.23
CA VAL A 213 -10.53 9.96 0.27
C VAL A 213 -11.05 10.45 1.64
N ARG A 214 -12.30 10.16 1.99
CA ARG A 214 -12.91 10.52 3.29
C ARG A 214 -12.27 9.79 4.47
N GLN A 215 -11.46 8.77 4.20
CA GLN A 215 -10.70 8.05 5.22
C GLN A 215 -9.42 8.78 5.63
N LEU A 216 -8.79 9.52 4.71
CA LEU A 216 -7.67 10.41 5.04
C LEU A 216 -8.14 11.78 5.59
N LEU A 217 -9.32 12.24 5.16
CA LEU A 217 -9.93 13.51 5.60
C LEU A 217 -11.01 13.32 6.69
N SER A 218 -10.97 12.25 7.49
CA SER A 218 -12.00 12.03 8.53
C SER A 218 -11.99 13.07 9.67
N LEU A 219 -11.05 14.03 9.67
CA LEU A 219 -11.15 15.32 10.37
C LEU A 219 -12.22 16.28 9.79
N ARG A 220 -12.94 15.93 8.72
CA ARG A 220 -14.07 16.70 8.16
C ARG A 220 -15.44 16.36 8.78
N ARG A 221 -15.50 15.77 9.98
CA ARG A 221 -16.73 15.89 10.79
C ARG A 221 -17.05 17.35 11.15
N ALA A 222 -16.07 18.25 11.10
CA ALA A 222 -16.28 19.70 11.21
C ALA A 222 -16.96 20.37 9.99
N GLY A 223 -16.86 19.77 8.79
CA GLY A 223 -17.41 20.38 7.55
C GLY A 223 -18.92 20.19 7.36
N ARG A 224 -19.56 19.31 8.14
CA ARG A 224 -21.01 19.08 8.06
C ARG A 224 -21.80 20.21 8.76
N LEU A 225 -21.18 20.90 9.71
CA LEU A 225 -21.74 22.11 10.32
C LEU A 225 -21.81 23.28 9.34
N LEU A 226 -20.82 23.44 8.44
CA LEU A 226 -20.80 24.56 7.50
C LEU A 226 -21.86 24.47 6.39
N ARG A 227 -22.22 23.25 5.95
CA ARG A 227 -23.32 23.05 4.96
C ARG A 227 -24.70 23.30 5.57
N LEU A 228 -24.89 22.98 6.85
CA LEU A 228 -26.14 23.28 7.56
C LEU A 228 -26.34 24.79 7.77
N SER A 229 -25.28 25.56 8.02
CA SER A 229 -25.37 27.02 8.11
C SER A 229 -25.68 27.72 6.78
N VAL A 230 -25.17 27.21 5.66
CA VAL A 230 -25.44 27.78 4.33
C VAL A 230 -26.84 27.42 3.83
N ASP A 231 -27.32 26.20 4.08
CA ASP A 231 -28.70 25.79 3.74
C ASP A 231 -29.77 26.52 4.58
N LEU A 232 -29.51 26.77 5.86
CA LEU A 232 -30.40 27.59 6.68
C LEU A 232 -30.41 29.07 6.22
N ALA A 233 -29.27 29.61 5.79
CA ALA A 233 -29.17 30.98 5.28
C ALA A 233 -29.91 31.16 3.94
N LEU A 234 -29.84 30.16 3.04
CA LEU A 234 -30.59 30.20 1.77
C LEU A 234 -32.10 30.01 1.98
N ARG A 235 -32.53 29.11 2.87
CA ARG A 235 -33.95 28.93 3.18
C ARG A 235 -34.59 30.17 3.79
N ARG A 236 -33.86 30.92 4.63
CA ARG A 236 -34.35 32.21 5.19
C ARG A 236 -34.49 33.30 4.13
N ARG A 237 -33.62 33.36 3.10
CA ARG A 237 -33.73 34.33 1.99
C ARG A 237 -34.88 33.98 1.03
N LEU A 238 -35.11 32.70 0.76
CA LEU A 238 -36.23 32.26 -0.09
C LEU A 238 -37.59 32.45 0.60
N CYS A 239 -37.67 32.27 1.92
CA CYS A 239 -38.90 32.48 2.68
C CYS A 239 -39.29 33.98 2.74
N ARG A 240 -38.33 34.90 2.89
CA ARG A 240 -38.58 36.36 2.85
C ARG A 240 -39.03 36.88 1.49
N ARG A 241 -38.67 36.21 0.38
CA ARG A 241 -39.10 36.61 -0.97
C ARG A 241 -40.54 36.19 -1.31
N ARG A 242 -41.13 35.25 -0.56
CA ARG A 242 -42.48 34.73 -0.79
C ARG A 242 -43.58 35.47 -0.02
N GLN A 243 -43.21 36.41 0.86
CA GLN A 243 -44.13 37.26 1.64
C GLN A 243 -44.20 38.71 1.13
N ARG A 244 -43.69 38.98 -0.08
CA ARG A 244 -43.75 40.31 -0.74
C ARG A 244 -44.61 40.29 -2.02
N PHE A 245 -45.54 39.35 -2.10
CA PHE A 245 -46.68 39.38 -3.01
C PHE A 245 -47.95 39.34 -2.17
#